data_AF-A0A132I0Q7-F1
#
_entry.id   AF-A0A132I0Q7-F1
#
_cell.length_a   1.000
_cell.length_b   1.000
_cell.length_c   1.000
_cell.angle_alpha   90.00
_cell.angle_beta   90.00
_cell.angle_gamma   90.00
#
_symmetry.space_group_name_H-M   'P 1'
#
loop_
_entity.id
_entity.type
_entity.pdbx_description
1 polymer ?
#
loop_
_entity_poly.entity_id
_entity_poly.type
_entity_poly.pdbx_seq_one_letter_code
_entity_poly.pdbx_strand_id
1 'polypeptide(L)'
;MAIVVNLDVMMSRRKMSLSELSERVDITPANLSILKTGKAKAVRFSTLERICQVLDCQPGDVLEYRSDEAKWQLDEAVLQVED
;
A
#
# COMPACT_ATOMS: atom_id res chain seq x y z
N MET A 1 9.66 8.61 -4.09
CA MET A 1 8.31 8.49 -4.67
C MET A 1 7.34 8.58 -3.51
N ALA A 2 6.34 9.45 -3.56
CA ALA A 2 5.50 9.77 -2.40
C ALA A 2 4.37 8.75 -2.15
N ILE A 3 4.33 7.64 -2.89
CA ILE A 3 3.33 6.58 -2.71
C ILE A 3 4.03 5.36 -2.09
N VAL A 4 3.60 5.00 -0.88
CA VAL A 4 3.98 3.77 -0.19
C VAL A 4 2.96 2.69 -0.51
N VAL A 5 3.44 1.47 -0.74
CA VAL A 5 2.59 0.30 -1.02
C VAL A 5 2.62 -0.63 0.19
N ASN A 6 1.50 -0.76 0.88
CA ASN A 6 1.33 -1.55 2.11
C ASN A 6 0.78 -2.96 1.84
N LEU A 7 1.02 -3.49 0.63
CA LEU A 7 0.48 -4.78 0.20
C LEU A 7 0.97 -5.95 1.08
N ASP A 8 2.21 -5.88 1.55
CA ASP A 8 2.80 -6.87 2.45
C ASP A 8 2.05 -6.93 3.80
N VAL A 9 1.72 -5.78 4.38
CA VAL A 9 0.91 -5.67 5.61
C VAL A 9 -0.46 -6.31 5.40
N MET A 10 -1.11 -6.03 4.27
CA MET A 10 -2.42 -6.58 3.97
C MET A 10 -2.40 -8.09 3.75
N MET A 11 -1.37 -8.62 3.08
CA MET A 11 -1.15 -10.06 2.96
C MET A 11 -0.93 -10.73 4.32
N SER A 12 -0.10 -10.14 5.19
CA SER A 12 0.16 -10.66 6.54
C SER A 12 -1.11 -10.70 7.40
N ARG A 13 -1.95 -9.65 7.35
CA ARG A 13 -3.24 -9.60 8.04
C ARG A 13 -4.21 -10.71 7.61
N ARG A 14 -4.08 -11.20 6.37
CA ARG A 14 -4.89 -12.29 5.81
C ARG A 14 -4.19 -13.64 5.83
N LYS A 15 -2.96 -13.72 6.36
CA LYS A 15 -2.11 -14.92 6.35
C LYS A 15 -1.93 -15.51 4.95
N MET A 16 -1.88 -14.65 3.93
CA MET A 16 -1.83 -15.04 2.53
C MET A 16 -0.40 -14.91 1.98
N SER A 17 0.03 -15.91 1.21
CA SER A 17 1.34 -15.87 0.54
C SER A 17 1.31 -15.06 -0.75
N LEU A 18 2.48 -14.64 -1.26
CA LEU A 18 2.57 -13.94 -2.55
C LEU A 18 2.11 -14.83 -3.71
N SER A 19 2.46 -16.12 -3.67
CA SER A 19 2.04 -17.11 -4.67
C SER A 19 0.52 -17.21 -4.70
N GLU A 20 -0.08 -17.42 -3.54
CA GLU A 20 -1.54 -17.56 -3.41
C GLU A 20 -2.28 -16.31 -3.88
N LEU A 21 -1.81 -15.12 -3.50
CA LEU A 21 -2.42 -13.88 -3.97
C LEU A 21 -2.27 -13.72 -5.49
N SER A 22 -1.11 -14.09 -6.04
CA SER A 22 -0.84 -13.99 -7.48
C SER A 22 -1.77 -14.89 -8.31
N GLU A 23 -2.05 -16.10 -7.82
CA GLU A 23 -3.00 -17.04 -8.42
C GLU A 23 -4.44 -16.49 -8.37
N ARG A 24 -4.86 -15.94 -7.22
CA ARG A 24 -6.23 -15.42 -7.05
C ARG A 24 -6.51 -14.14 -7.83
N VAL A 25 -5.51 -13.28 -7.98
CA VAL A 25 -5.63 -12.00 -8.72
C VAL A 25 -5.39 -12.20 -10.23
N ASP A 26 -4.89 -13.38 -10.63
CA ASP A 26 -4.52 -13.74 -12.01
C ASP A 26 -3.43 -12.79 -12.57
N ILE A 27 -2.33 -12.67 -11.81
CA ILE A 27 -1.16 -11.88 -12.15
C ILE A 27 0.09 -12.68 -11.83
N THR A 28 1.16 -12.49 -12.62
CA THR A 28 2.43 -13.18 -12.35
C THR A 28 3.01 -12.81 -10.97
N PRO A 29 3.64 -13.75 -10.25
CA PRO A 29 4.33 -13.44 -9.00
C PRO A 29 5.35 -12.30 -9.13
N ALA A 30 6.00 -12.18 -10.29
CA ALA A 30 6.96 -11.12 -10.60
C ALA A 30 6.30 -9.72 -10.60
N ASN A 31 5.15 -9.56 -11.29
CA ASN A 31 4.44 -8.29 -11.33
C ASN A 31 3.90 -7.91 -9.95
N LEU A 32 3.36 -8.89 -9.20
CA LEU A 32 2.88 -8.66 -7.85
C LEU A 32 4.02 -8.31 -6.87
N SER A 33 5.20 -8.90 -7.05
CA SER A 33 6.41 -8.57 -6.28
C SER A 33 6.89 -7.13 -6.52
N ILE A 34 6.87 -6.68 -7.78
CA ILE A 34 7.20 -5.29 -8.14
C ILE A 34 6.24 -4.30 -7.47
N LEU A 35 4.94 -4.64 -7.41
CA LEU A 35 3.95 -3.85 -6.68
C LEU A 35 4.23 -3.86 -5.17
N LYS A 36 4.38 -5.04 -4.57
CA LYS A 36 4.65 -5.22 -3.13
C LYS A 36 5.87 -4.44 -2.65
N THR A 37 6.92 -4.40 -3.46
CA THR A 37 8.18 -3.71 -3.11
C THR A 37 8.18 -2.21 -3.40
N GLY A 38 7.04 -1.64 -3.84
CA GLY A 38 6.91 -0.23 -4.17
C GLY A 38 7.68 0.21 -5.42
N LYS A 39 8.18 -0.74 -6.22
CA LYS A 39 8.94 -0.46 -7.46
C LYS A 39 8.05 -0.28 -8.68
N ALA A 40 6.74 -0.55 -8.55
CA ALA A 40 5.77 -0.34 -9.60
C ALA A 40 5.62 1.16 -9.92
N LYS A 41 5.62 1.49 -11.22
CA LYS A 41 5.34 2.85 -11.70
C LYS A 41 3.85 3.14 -11.86
N ALA A 42 3.05 2.10 -12.04
CA ALA A 42 1.61 2.16 -12.22
C ALA A 42 0.96 0.85 -11.79
N VAL A 43 -0.31 0.92 -11.42
CA VAL A 43 -1.19 -0.23 -11.19
C VAL A 43 -2.50 0.02 -11.92
N ARG A 44 -3.05 -1.00 -12.59
CA ARG A 44 -4.38 -0.90 -13.20
C ARG A 44 -5.44 -0.96 -12.11
N PHE A 45 -6.52 -0.19 -12.24
CA PHE A 45 -7.62 -0.26 -11.27
C PHE A 45 -8.24 -1.66 -11.18
N SER A 46 -8.34 -2.40 -12.29
CA SER A 46 -8.81 -3.80 -12.25
C SER A 46 -7.91 -4.72 -11.42
N THR A 47 -6.59 -4.49 -11.43
CA THR A 47 -5.67 -5.20 -10.53
C THR A 47 -5.90 -4.82 -9.08
N LEU A 48 -6.02 -3.52 -8.81
CA LEU A 48 -6.24 -3.01 -7.45
C LEU A 48 -7.58 -3.49 -6.88
N GLU A 49 -8.64 -3.50 -7.69
CA GLU A 49 -9.96 -4.03 -7.35
C GLU A 49 -9.89 -5.51 -6.96
N ARG A 50 -9.25 -6.36 -7.78
CA ARG A 50 -9.10 -7.79 -7.46
C ARG A 50 -8.30 -8.01 -6.17
N ILE A 51 -7.23 -7.23 -5.96
CA ILE A 51 -6.47 -7.28 -4.70
C ILE A 51 -7.39 -6.94 -3.52
N CYS A 52 -8.17 -5.86 -3.62
CA CYS A 52 -9.11 -5.43 -2.58
C CYS A 52 -10.18 -6.49 -2.29
N GLN A 53 -10.71 -7.15 -3.31
CA GLN A 53 -11.68 -8.25 -3.17
C GLN A 53 -11.05 -9.46 -2.48
N VAL A 54 -9.87 -9.90 -2.91
CA VAL A 54 -9.20 -11.10 -2.38
C VAL A 54 -8.71 -10.89 -0.95
N LEU A 55 -8.19 -9.70 -0.65
CA LEU A 55 -7.69 -9.34 0.67
C LEU A 55 -8.74 -8.71 1.58
N ASP A 56 -9.99 -8.56 1.13
CA ASP A 56 -11.07 -7.90 1.87
C ASP A 56 -10.60 -6.56 2.48
N CYS A 57 -10.17 -5.64 1.62
CA CYS A 57 -9.60 -4.35 2.03
C CYS A 57 -9.98 -3.22 1.10
N GLN A 58 -9.63 -2.00 1.47
CA GLN A 58 -9.84 -0.81 0.66
C GLN A 58 -8.56 -0.42 -0.11
N PRO A 59 -8.67 0.35 -1.21
CA PRO A 59 -7.52 0.89 -1.92
C PRO A 59 -6.54 1.66 -1.02
N GLY A 60 -7.06 2.43 -0.04
CA GLY A 60 -6.25 3.19 0.91
C GLY A 60 -5.48 2.32 1.90
N ASP A 61 -5.87 1.05 2.10
CA ASP A 61 -5.10 0.09 2.88
C ASP A 61 -3.86 -0.40 2.12
N VAL A 62 -3.88 -0.34 0.78
CA VAL A 62 -2.82 -0.82 -0.11
C VAL A 62 -1.91 0.32 -0.55
N LEU A 63 -2.47 1.49 -0.83
CA LEU A 63 -1.75 2.65 -1.36
C LEU A 63 -1.87 3.83 -0.40
N GLU A 64 -0.74 4.31 0.08
CA GLU A 64 -0.65 5.42 1.02
C GLU A 64 0.17 6.55 0.42
N TYR A 65 -0.38 7.76 0.38
CA TYR A 65 0.39 8.95 0.03
C TYR A 65 1.11 9.48 1.27
N ARG A 66 2.44 9.53 1.21
CA ARG A 66 3.30 10.18 2.20
C ARG A 66 3.94 11.40 1.53
N SER A 67 3.42 12.57 1.83
CA SER A 67 4.12 13.82 1.53
C SER A 67 5.41 13.88 2.36
N ASP A 68 6.48 14.43 1.79
CA ASP A 68 7.66 14.82 2.57
C ASP A 68 7.33 15.93 3.60
N GLU A 69 6.14 16.54 3.48
CA GLU A 69 5.53 17.49 4.39
C GLU A 69 4.79 16.84 5.58
N ALA A 70 4.85 15.52 5.78
CA ALA A 70 4.35 14.90 7.01
C ALA A 70 5.15 15.30 8.28
N LYS A 71 6.16 16.18 8.14
CA LYS A 71 6.73 16.98 9.24
C LYS A 71 5.86 18.17 9.66
N TRP A 72 4.89 18.60 8.85
CA TRP A 72 4.20 19.88 9.03
C TRP A 72 3.14 19.85 10.14
N GLN A 73 2.85 18.71 10.76
CA GLN A 73 1.96 18.63 11.92
C GLN A 73 2.69 18.40 13.25
N LEU A 74 3.98 18.04 13.23
CA LEU A 74 4.78 17.94 14.46
C LEU A 74 5.43 19.29 14.82
N ASP A 75 5.77 20.12 13.84
CA ASP A 75 6.37 21.43 14.11
C ASP A 75 5.33 22.47 14.60
N GLU A 76 4.07 22.43 14.13
CA GLU A 76 3.01 23.34 14.62
C GLU A 76 2.52 22.98 16.04
N ALA A 77 2.50 21.70 16.41
CA ALA A 77 2.07 21.27 17.76
C ALA A 77 3.10 21.61 18.85
N VAL A 78 4.38 21.74 18.49
CA VAL A 78 5.45 22.11 19.43
C VAL A 78 5.48 23.63 19.68
N LEU A 79 5.01 24.45 18.74
CA LEU A 79 4.95 25.92 18.87
C LEU A 79 3.74 26.46 19.64
N GLN A 80 2.78 25.61 20.05
CA GLN A 80 1.62 26.01 20.86
C GLN A 80 1.75 25.67 22.37
N VAL A 81 2.96 25.36 22.86
CA VAL A 81 3.20 25.01 24.28
C VAL A 81 4.03 26.08 25.03
N GLU A 82 4.39 27.19 24.38
CA GLU A 82 5.02 28.33 25.07
C GLU A 82 3.96 29.39 25.42
N ASP A 83 3.18 29.09 26.47
CA ASP A 83 2.62 30.12 27.38
C ASP A 83 3.67 30.42 28.48
#